data_AF-A0A3T0RT04-F1
#
_entry.id   AF-A0A3T0RT04-F1
#
_cell.length_a   1.000
_cell.length_b   1.000
_cell.length_c   1.000
_cell.angle_alpha   90.00
_cell.angle_beta   90.00
_cell.angle_gamma   90.00
#
_symmetry.space_group_name_H-M   'P 1'
#
loop_
_entity.id
_entity.type
_entity.pdbx_description
1 polymer ?
#
loop_
_entity_poly.entity_id
_entity_poly.type
_entity_poly.pdbx_seq_one_letter_code
_entity_poly.pdbx_strand_id
1 'polypeptide(L)'
;MKKLMLAILFVLPLLVSADHLPIPGKKPPGPDFYRDLTYKIRSKVEFEIPFPGVKSTVNYSLTWDTPAYEIPMIGDYHWNGDKDPHFYRMFYDRIFTKAGSYIEINGEKLPLTCVFVDGQDNRFAGGNPTPLLPDFVLKIYFVANDFSCQGPIKPGWPTTGGKEQNWDTYIYYEIRDPTIMLPTDAIIRYRWNETHMVLVDRGN
;
A
#
# COMPACT_ATOMS: atom_id res chain seq x y z
N MET A 1 54.52 -29.27 -17.11
CA MET A 1 53.80 -29.19 -15.82
C MET A 1 53.31 -27.76 -15.62
N LYS A 2 52.05 -27.47 -16.00
CA LYS A 2 51.43 -26.14 -15.82
C LYS A 2 50.56 -26.19 -14.57
N LYS A 3 50.90 -25.38 -13.56
CA LYS A 3 50.12 -25.24 -12.32
C LYS A 3 48.90 -24.37 -12.62
N LEU A 4 47.71 -24.98 -12.53
CA LEU A 4 46.43 -24.31 -12.62
C LEU A 4 46.13 -23.70 -11.24
N MET A 5 46.16 -22.36 -11.13
CA MET A 5 45.73 -21.64 -9.94
C MET A 5 44.20 -21.64 -9.89
N LEU A 6 43.64 -22.29 -8.88
CA LEU A 6 42.22 -22.28 -8.57
C LEU A 6 41.93 -21.03 -7.72
N ALA A 7 41.32 -20.01 -8.32
CA ALA A 7 40.82 -18.84 -7.60
C ALA A 7 39.47 -19.20 -6.96
N ILE A 8 39.47 -19.44 -5.66
CA ILE A 8 38.25 -19.62 -4.86
C ILE A 8 37.64 -18.23 -4.66
N LEU A 9 36.56 -17.95 -5.40
CA LEU A 9 35.74 -16.75 -5.22
C LEU A 9 34.91 -16.93 -3.94
N PHE A 10 35.31 -16.28 -2.85
CA PHE A 10 34.50 -16.17 -1.64
C PHE A 10 33.29 -15.27 -1.95
N VAL A 11 32.12 -15.88 -2.15
CA VAL A 11 30.85 -15.17 -2.13
C VAL A 11 30.55 -14.85 -0.66
N LEU A 12 30.82 -13.61 -0.24
CA LEU A 12 30.33 -13.09 1.03
C LEU A 12 28.78 -13.04 0.93
N PRO A 13 28.02 -13.77 1.75
CA PRO A 13 26.61 -13.48 1.89
C PRO A 13 26.53 -12.13 2.61
N LEU A 14 26.07 -11.10 1.89
CA LEU A 14 25.55 -9.88 2.51
C LEU A 14 24.36 -10.31 3.36
N LEU A 15 24.63 -10.60 4.63
CA LEU A 15 23.65 -10.55 5.70
C LEU A 15 23.13 -9.11 5.72
N VAL A 16 22.04 -8.88 5.01
CA VAL A 16 21.19 -7.70 5.19
C VAL A 16 20.62 -7.86 6.60
N SER A 17 21.33 -7.29 7.58
CA SER A 17 20.82 -7.15 8.93
C SER A 17 19.51 -6.36 8.85
N ALA A 18 18.42 -7.05 9.15
CA ALA A 18 17.15 -6.43 9.46
C ALA A 18 17.32 -5.69 10.80
N ASP A 19 17.77 -4.43 10.73
CA ASP A 19 17.72 -3.50 11.86
C ASP A 19 16.25 -3.13 12.09
N HIS A 20 15.53 -3.97 12.83
CA HIS A 20 14.15 -3.77 13.26
C HIS A 20 14.07 -3.53 14.77
N LEU A 21 14.84 -2.56 15.24
CA LEU A 21 14.58 -1.92 16.51
C LEU A 21 14.60 -0.39 16.32
N PRO A 22 13.64 0.34 16.90
CA PRO A 22 13.70 1.79 16.93
C PRO A 22 14.94 2.20 17.72
N ILE A 23 15.84 2.97 17.11
CA ILE A 23 17.00 3.52 17.80
C ILE A 23 16.55 4.89 18.34
N PRO A 24 16.45 5.07 19.68
CA PRO A 24 16.28 6.38 20.27
C PRO A 24 17.38 7.31 19.73
N GLY A 25 17.00 8.40 19.06
CA GLY A 25 17.94 9.34 18.45
C GLY A 25 18.15 9.22 16.93
N LYS A 26 17.50 8.27 16.23
CA LYS A 26 17.44 8.32 14.75
C LYS A 26 16.42 9.38 14.32
N LYS A 27 16.89 10.36 13.54
CA LYS A 27 16.03 11.36 12.88
C LYS A 27 14.94 10.62 12.09
N PRO A 28 13.66 10.99 12.26
CA PRO A 28 12.59 10.30 11.55
C PRO A 28 12.73 10.56 10.03
N PRO A 29 12.38 9.59 9.19
CA PRO A 29 12.67 9.66 7.76
C PRO A 29 11.89 10.80 7.09
N GLY A 30 12.46 11.35 6.02
CA GLY A 30 11.85 12.45 5.28
C GLY A 30 10.74 11.99 4.32
N PRO A 31 10.11 12.94 3.59
CA PRO A 31 9.06 12.64 2.62
C PRO A 31 9.44 11.65 1.52
N ASP A 32 10.67 11.69 1.04
CA ASP A 32 11.15 10.79 -0.03
C ASP A 32 11.09 9.32 0.37
N PHE A 33 11.39 9.00 1.63
CA PHE A 33 11.28 7.63 2.15
C PHE A 33 9.84 7.10 2.04
N TYR A 34 8.86 7.94 2.37
CA TYR A 34 7.44 7.56 2.32
C TYR A 34 6.93 7.48 0.88
N ARG A 35 7.40 8.36 0.00
CA ARG A 35 7.14 8.26 -1.45
C ARG A 35 7.71 6.97 -2.04
N ASP A 36 8.93 6.60 -1.69
CA ASP A 36 9.56 5.35 -2.11
C ASP A 36 8.79 4.13 -1.59
N LEU A 37 8.25 4.22 -0.38
CA LEU A 37 7.40 3.18 0.19
C LEU A 37 6.09 3.00 -0.59
N THR A 38 5.45 4.11 -0.99
CA THR A 38 4.31 4.07 -1.92
C THR A 38 4.69 3.39 -3.24
N TYR A 39 5.84 3.70 -3.83
CA TYR A 39 6.26 3.07 -5.09
C TYR A 39 6.62 1.58 -4.98
N LYS A 40 6.91 1.07 -3.77
CA LYS A 40 7.12 -0.37 -3.51
C LYS A 40 5.84 -1.19 -3.52
N ILE A 41 4.67 -0.55 -3.52
CA ILE A 41 3.38 -1.23 -3.69
C ILE A 41 3.44 -2.07 -4.97
N ARG A 42 3.07 -3.35 -4.85
CA ARG A 42 3.10 -4.31 -5.97
C ARG A 42 2.30 -3.75 -7.13
N SER A 43 2.84 -3.83 -8.34
CA SER A 43 2.16 -3.27 -9.51
C SER A 43 1.06 -4.18 -10.06
N LYS A 44 1.11 -5.46 -9.72
CA LYS A 44 0.13 -6.47 -10.13
C LYS A 44 -0.11 -7.46 -9.00
N VAL A 45 -1.37 -7.71 -8.68
CA VAL A 45 -1.79 -8.67 -7.66
C VAL A 45 -3.09 -9.34 -8.07
N GLU A 46 -3.24 -10.60 -7.69
CA GLU A 46 -4.48 -11.38 -7.79
C GLU A 46 -4.95 -11.72 -6.37
N PHE A 47 -6.22 -11.48 -6.11
CA PHE A 47 -6.93 -11.84 -4.90
C PHE A 47 -8.04 -12.85 -5.22
N GLU A 48 -8.35 -13.72 -4.27
CA GLU A 48 -9.49 -14.62 -4.30
C GLU A 48 -10.53 -14.16 -3.28
N ILE A 49 -11.80 -14.18 -3.69
CA ILE A 49 -12.93 -13.97 -2.80
C ILE A 49 -13.39 -15.34 -2.29
N PRO A 50 -13.31 -15.62 -0.98
CA PRO A 50 -13.61 -16.94 -0.44
C PRO A 50 -15.12 -17.17 -0.33
N PHE A 51 -15.77 -17.51 -1.44
CA PHE A 51 -17.16 -17.95 -1.45
C PHE A 51 -17.25 -19.49 -1.46
N PRO A 52 -18.13 -20.11 -0.66
CA PRO A 52 -18.35 -21.55 -0.71
C PRO A 52 -18.79 -22.01 -2.12
N GLY A 53 -18.00 -22.88 -2.74
CA GLY A 53 -18.34 -23.52 -4.02
C GLY A 53 -18.17 -22.65 -5.28
N VAL A 54 -17.73 -21.40 -5.16
CA VAL A 54 -17.49 -20.51 -6.30
C VAL A 54 -16.13 -19.83 -6.14
N LYS A 55 -15.28 -19.94 -7.15
CA LYS A 55 -14.04 -19.15 -7.23
C LYS A 55 -14.33 -17.85 -7.96
N SER A 56 -14.19 -16.73 -7.28
CA SER A 56 -14.18 -15.40 -7.88
C SER A 56 -12.84 -14.76 -7.58
N THR A 57 -12.22 -14.18 -8.61
CA THR A 57 -10.93 -13.51 -8.47
C THR A 57 -11.07 -12.05 -8.83
N VAL A 58 -10.27 -11.24 -8.14
CA VAL A 58 -10.11 -9.82 -8.40
C VAL A 58 -8.63 -9.60 -8.63
N ASN A 59 -8.26 -8.98 -9.73
CA ASN A 59 -6.87 -8.61 -9.98
C ASN A 59 -6.74 -7.13 -10.30
N TYR A 60 -5.56 -6.58 -10.10
CA TYR A 60 -5.26 -5.24 -10.57
C TYR A 60 -3.92 -5.21 -11.30
N SER A 61 -3.79 -4.23 -12.19
CA SER A 61 -2.54 -3.88 -12.84
C SER A 61 -2.42 -2.37 -12.83
N LEU A 62 -1.35 -1.84 -12.23
CA LEU A 62 -1.09 -0.41 -12.15
C LEU A 62 0.21 -0.05 -12.85
N THR A 63 0.24 1.17 -13.38
CA THR A 63 1.45 1.86 -13.77
C THR A 63 1.38 3.27 -13.23
N TRP A 64 2.39 3.65 -12.44
CA TRP A 64 2.47 4.96 -11.81
C TRP A 64 2.56 6.08 -12.85
N ASP A 65 1.84 7.17 -12.59
CA ASP A 65 1.96 8.44 -13.31
C ASP A 65 2.53 9.52 -12.38
N THR A 66 1.96 10.72 -12.36
CA THR A 66 2.43 11.81 -11.53
C THR A 66 1.83 11.78 -10.12
N PRO A 67 2.62 12.09 -9.08
CA PRO A 67 2.08 12.38 -7.75
C PRO A 67 1.09 13.54 -7.76
N ALA A 68 0.04 13.46 -6.95
CA ALA A 68 -0.90 14.56 -6.75
C ALA A 68 -0.30 15.68 -5.87
N TYR A 69 0.66 15.33 -5.02
CA TYR A 69 1.43 16.25 -4.18
C TYR A 69 2.92 16.13 -4.53
N GLU A 70 3.62 17.26 -4.58
CA GLU A 70 5.08 17.28 -4.84
C GLU A 70 5.82 16.36 -3.86
N ILE A 71 5.52 16.50 -2.58
CA ILE A 71 5.99 15.64 -1.49
C ILE A 71 4.81 15.04 -0.72
N PRO A 72 4.93 13.83 -0.16
CA PRO A 72 3.93 13.30 0.76
C PRO A 72 3.70 14.26 1.93
N MET A 73 2.43 14.39 2.35
CA MET A 73 2.09 15.16 3.53
C MET A 73 2.47 14.35 4.78
N ILE A 74 3.08 14.99 5.78
CA ILE A 74 3.52 14.33 7.01
C ILE A 74 3.02 15.13 8.21
N GLY A 75 2.53 14.43 9.24
CA GLY A 75 2.13 15.01 10.51
C GLY A 75 2.61 14.15 11.68
N ASP A 76 3.22 14.79 12.67
CA ASP A 76 3.66 14.14 13.91
C ASP A 76 2.65 14.40 15.03
N TYR A 77 2.23 13.34 15.70
CA TYR A 77 1.26 13.37 16.78
C TYR A 77 1.92 12.93 18.09
N HIS A 78 2.17 13.90 18.96
CA HIS A 78 2.78 13.69 20.27
C HIS A 78 1.70 13.40 21.32
N TRP A 79 1.93 12.40 22.18
CA TRP A 79 0.96 12.03 23.21
C TRP A 79 0.84 13.08 24.33
N ASN A 80 1.98 13.67 24.74
CA ASN A 80 2.05 14.64 25.84
C ASN A 80 2.45 16.06 25.38
N GLY A 81 2.10 16.43 24.15
CA GLY A 81 2.45 17.72 23.54
C GLY A 81 3.89 17.80 23.03
N ASP A 82 4.28 18.96 22.49
CA ASP A 82 5.47 19.16 21.64
C ASP A 82 6.84 18.85 22.29
N LYS A 83 6.87 18.60 23.60
CA LYS A 83 8.11 18.27 24.33
C LYS A 83 8.33 16.76 24.49
N ASP A 84 7.35 15.93 24.15
CA ASP A 84 7.49 14.47 24.19
C ASP A 84 8.34 14.02 22.98
N PRO A 85 9.50 13.38 23.18
CA PRO A 85 10.27 12.84 22.06
C PRO A 85 9.55 11.69 21.35
N HIS A 86 8.48 11.15 21.95
CA HIS A 86 7.68 10.09 21.38
C HIS A 86 6.48 10.64 20.62
N PHE A 87 6.29 10.10 19.42
CA PHE A 87 5.18 10.47 18.56
C PHE A 87 4.81 9.33 17.61
N TYR A 88 3.60 9.44 17.08
CA TYR A 88 3.18 8.70 15.91
C TYR A 88 3.31 9.61 14.70
N ARG A 89 3.94 9.12 13.64
CA ARG A 89 4.01 9.88 12.39
C ARG A 89 2.98 9.36 11.43
N MET A 90 2.06 10.22 11.04
CA MET A 90 1.14 9.97 9.94
C MET A 90 1.78 10.52 8.66
N PHE A 91 1.61 9.82 7.56
CA PHE A 91 1.91 10.36 6.25
C PHE A 91 0.80 10.00 5.26
N TYR A 92 0.66 10.88 4.28
CA TYR A 92 -0.36 10.77 3.26
C TYR A 92 0.25 10.99 1.89
N ASP A 93 0.00 10.07 0.97
CA ASP A 93 0.44 10.16 -0.42
C ASP A 93 -0.69 9.77 -1.37
N ARG A 94 -0.67 10.40 -2.55
CA ARG A 94 -1.63 10.13 -3.61
C ARG A 94 -0.90 10.23 -4.94
N ILE A 95 -0.96 9.17 -5.73
CA ILE A 95 -0.28 9.09 -7.02
C ILE A 95 -1.29 8.67 -8.07
N PHE A 96 -1.38 9.43 -9.16
CA PHE A 96 -2.22 9.08 -10.30
C PHE A 96 -1.65 7.87 -11.04
N THR A 97 -2.50 7.18 -11.79
CA THR A 97 -2.10 6.03 -12.59
C THR A 97 -2.27 6.29 -14.07
N LYS A 98 -1.35 5.76 -14.89
CA LYS A 98 -1.41 5.91 -16.34
C LYS A 98 -2.60 5.19 -16.94
N ALA A 99 -3.06 5.67 -18.09
CA ALA A 99 -4.04 4.98 -18.92
C ALA A 99 -3.59 3.53 -19.19
N GLY A 100 -4.53 2.59 -19.09
CA GLY A 100 -4.26 1.15 -19.15
C GLY A 100 -4.03 0.50 -17.78
N SER A 101 -3.95 1.27 -16.69
CA SER A 101 -4.08 0.73 -15.32
C SER A 101 -5.53 0.34 -15.05
N TYR A 102 -5.77 -0.78 -14.37
CA TYR A 102 -7.13 -1.29 -14.14
C TYR A 102 -7.26 -2.15 -12.88
N ILE A 103 -8.51 -2.26 -12.42
CA ILE A 103 -9.01 -3.33 -11.56
C ILE A 103 -9.89 -4.24 -12.43
N GLU A 104 -9.70 -5.54 -12.35
CA GLU A 104 -10.49 -6.53 -13.08
C GLU A 104 -11.28 -7.40 -12.10
N ILE A 105 -12.61 -7.41 -12.28
CA ILE A 105 -13.56 -8.13 -11.43
C ILE A 105 -14.45 -8.96 -12.35
N ASN A 106 -14.39 -10.29 -12.23
CA ASN A 106 -15.19 -11.21 -13.04
C ASN A 106 -15.10 -10.95 -14.57
N GLY A 107 -13.92 -10.53 -15.06
CA GLY A 107 -13.67 -10.21 -16.47
C GLY A 107 -14.03 -8.78 -16.91
N GLU A 108 -14.65 -7.97 -16.05
CA GLU A 108 -14.86 -6.54 -16.29
C GLU A 108 -13.61 -5.75 -15.87
N LYS A 109 -13.04 -4.95 -16.79
CA LYS A 109 -11.90 -4.06 -16.50
C LYS A 109 -12.39 -2.63 -16.23
N LEU A 110 -12.12 -2.16 -15.02
CA LEU A 110 -12.42 -0.83 -14.55
C LEU A 110 -11.13 -0.01 -14.54
N PRO A 111 -11.07 1.15 -15.22
CA PRO A 111 -9.88 1.99 -15.21
C PRO A 111 -9.49 2.40 -13.79
N LEU A 112 -8.24 2.13 -13.42
CA LEU A 112 -7.66 2.62 -12.17
C LEU A 112 -7.22 4.07 -12.40
N THR A 113 -7.45 4.95 -11.42
CA THR A 113 -7.18 6.39 -11.57
C THR A 113 -6.12 6.92 -10.64
N CYS A 114 -6.09 6.45 -9.41
CA CYS A 114 -5.06 6.80 -8.46
C CYS A 114 -4.86 5.67 -7.45
N VAL A 115 -3.76 5.75 -6.72
CA VAL A 115 -3.57 5.04 -5.46
C VAL A 115 -3.43 6.07 -4.35
N PHE A 116 -4.15 5.83 -3.27
CA PHE A 116 -4.13 6.61 -2.03
C PHE A 116 -3.44 5.78 -0.95
N VAL A 117 -2.50 6.38 -0.24
CA VAL A 117 -1.80 5.75 0.88
C VAL A 117 -1.96 6.63 2.11
N ASP A 118 -2.54 6.06 3.15
CA ASP A 118 -2.57 6.60 4.50
C ASP A 118 -1.71 5.70 5.39
N GLY A 119 -0.58 6.23 5.83
CA GLY A 119 0.41 5.48 6.57
C GLY A 119 0.65 6.03 7.95
N GLN A 120 0.93 5.14 8.88
CA GLN A 120 1.22 5.42 10.28
C GLN A 120 2.52 4.71 10.67
N ASP A 121 3.53 5.49 11.05
CA ASP A 121 4.85 5.03 11.47
C ASP A 121 4.98 5.19 13.00
N ASN A 122 4.92 4.05 13.69
CA ASN A 122 4.87 3.95 15.14
C ASN A 122 6.25 3.70 15.77
N ARG A 123 7.31 3.57 14.97
CA ARG A 123 8.67 3.29 15.47
C ARG A 123 9.18 4.37 16.44
N PHE A 124 8.59 5.56 16.42
CA PHE A 124 8.95 6.68 17.29
C PHE A 124 8.09 6.78 18.55
N ALA A 125 7.16 5.84 18.79
CA ALA A 125 6.19 5.92 19.88
C ALA A 125 6.73 5.55 21.27
N GLY A 126 8.01 5.17 21.40
CA GLY A 126 8.65 4.92 22.71
C GLY A 126 8.32 3.61 23.41
N GLY A 127 7.55 2.72 22.77
CA GLY A 127 7.21 1.39 23.27
C GLY A 127 7.82 0.27 22.44
N ASN A 128 7.79 -0.96 22.98
CA ASN A 128 8.07 -2.14 22.17
C ASN A 128 6.89 -2.39 21.23
N PRO A 129 7.14 -2.77 19.95
CA PRO A 129 6.07 -3.14 19.04
C PRO A 129 5.24 -4.28 19.63
N THR A 130 3.91 -4.15 19.52
CA THR A 130 2.98 -5.22 19.90
C THR A 130 2.09 -5.53 18.71
N PRO A 131 1.46 -6.71 18.64
CA PRO A 131 0.50 -7.00 17.56
C PRO A 131 -0.67 -5.99 17.50
N LEU A 132 -0.99 -5.35 18.62
CA LEU A 132 -2.02 -4.30 18.72
C LEU A 132 -1.52 -2.92 18.28
N LEU A 133 -0.22 -2.69 18.37
CA LEU A 133 0.45 -1.46 17.97
C LEU A 133 1.69 -1.84 17.13
N PRO A 134 1.49 -2.23 15.86
CA PRO A 134 2.60 -2.62 14.99
C PRO A 134 3.51 -1.42 14.74
N ASP A 135 4.77 -1.66 14.39
CA ASP A 135 5.74 -0.58 14.09
C ASP A 135 5.30 0.31 12.93
N PHE A 136 4.47 -0.22 12.03
CA PHE A 136 4.00 0.48 10.87
C PHE A 136 2.61 -0.01 10.48
N VAL A 137 1.80 0.87 9.91
CA VAL A 137 0.55 0.53 9.24
C VAL A 137 0.47 1.33 7.95
N LEU A 138 0.16 0.65 6.85
CA LEU A 138 -0.14 1.26 5.55
C LEU A 138 -1.55 0.86 5.16
N LYS A 139 -2.41 1.85 4.97
CA LYS A 139 -3.74 1.67 4.40
C LYS A 139 -3.69 2.15 2.96
N ILE A 140 -3.88 1.22 2.03
CA ILE A 140 -3.67 1.47 0.61
C ILE A 140 -4.99 1.26 -0.11
N TYR A 141 -5.38 2.25 -0.91
CA TYR A 141 -6.62 2.25 -1.68
C TYR A 141 -6.30 2.40 -3.16
N PHE A 142 -6.68 1.41 -3.96
CA PHE A 142 -6.61 1.43 -5.43
C PHE A 142 -7.95 1.88 -5.95
N VAL A 143 -8.03 3.11 -6.45
CA VAL A 143 -9.30 3.76 -6.73
C VAL A 143 -9.61 3.76 -8.22
N ALA A 144 -10.65 3.03 -8.61
CA ALA A 144 -11.16 3.01 -9.98
C ALA A 144 -12.30 4.01 -10.21
N ASN A 145 -13.02 4.40 -9.16
CA ASN A 145 -14.05 5.45 -9.23
C ASN A 145 -14.18 6.11 -7.87
N ASP A 146 -13.75 7.36 -7.75
CA ASP A 146 -13.97 8.21 -6.59
C ASP A 146 -13.85 9.68 -7.01
N PHE A 147 -14.66 10.53 -6.37
CA PHE A 147 -14.61 11.97 -6.49
C PHE A 147 -13.21 12.54 -6.21
N SER A 148 -12.48 11.96 -5.24
CA SER A 148 -11.17 12.47 -4.85
C SER A 148 -10.09 12.32 -5.94
N CYS A 149 -10.25 11.38 -6.88
CA CYS A 149 -9.27 11.12 -7.93
C CYS A 149 -9.75 11.42 -9.35
N GLN A 150 -11.05 11.40 -9.61
CA GLN A 150 -11.63 11.74 -10.92
C GLN A 150 -12.32 13.11 -10.96
N GLY A 151 -12.51 13.76 -9.81
CA GLY A 151 -13.28 15.00 -9.72
C GLY A 151 -14.81 14.77 -9.73
N PRO A 152 -15.62 15.81 -9.98
CA PRO A 152 -17.08 15.76 -9.85
C PRO A 152 -17.79 14.86 -10.86
N ILE A 153 -17.10 14.39 -11.90
CA ILE A 153 -17.71 13.59 -12.97
C ILE A 153 -17.28 12.14 -12.79
N LYS A 154 -18.19 11.30 -12.28
CA LYS A 154 -18.02 9.85 -12.21
C LYS A 154 -18.50 9.22 -13.53
N PRO A 155 -17.61 8.71 -14.41
CA PRO A 155 -18.02 8.09 -15.66
C PRO A 155 -18.97 6.92 -15.38
N GLY A 156 -20.15 6.93 -16.03
CA GLY A 156 -21.14 5.86 -15.90
C GLY A 156 -22.07 5.93 -14.68
N TRP A 157 -22.04 7.02 -13.89
CA TRP A 157 -23.06 7.24 -12.86
C TRP A 157 -24.45 7.46 -13.51
N PRO A 158 -25.47 6.64 -13.18
CA PRO A 158 -26.81 6.84 -13.72
C PRO A 158 -27.43 8.10 -13.12
N THR A 159 -28.15 8.89 -13.93
CA THR A 159 -28.91 10.06 -13.47
C THR A 159 -29.98 9.73 -12.43
N THR A 160 -30.36 8.44 -12.34
CA THR A 160 -31.28 7.87 -11.34
C THR A 160 -30.58 7.06 -10.25
N GLY A 161 -29.24 7.10 -10.18
CA GLY A 161 -28.46 6.45 -9.13
C GLY A 161 -28.79 7.06 -7.76
N GLY A 162 -28.56 6.31 -6.69
CA GLY A 162 -28.79 6.76 -5.30
C GLY A 162 -27.86 7.90 -4.87
N LYS A 163 -27.13 7.77 -3.76
CA LYS A 163 -26.09 8.74 -3.41
C LYS A 163 -24.82 8.46 -4.21
N GLU A 164 -24.22 9.48 -4.82
CA GLU A 164 -22.99 9.37 -5.64
C GLU A 164 -21.83 8.68 -4.90
N GLN A 165 -21.72 8.84 -3.58
CA GLN A 165 -20.73 8.17 -2.73
C GLN A 165 -20.88 6.64 -2.68
N ASN A 166 -22.02 6.10 -3.14
CA ASN A 166 -22.28 4.65 -3.13
C ASN A 166 -21.85 3.96 -4.43
N TRP A 167 -21.22 4.69 -5.35
CA TRP A 167 -20.69 4.14 -6.61
C TRP A 167 -19.19 3.87 -6.57
N ASP A 168 -18.56 4.12 -5.42
CA ASP A 168 -17.11 4.04 -5.32
C ASP A 168 -16.65 2.61 -5.53
N THR A 169 -15.62 2.46 -6.36
CA THR A 169 -15.00 1.17 -6.61
C THR A 169 -13.53 1.28 -6.31
N TYR A 170 -13.09 0.51 -5.32
CA TYR A 170 -11.70 0.46 -4.91
C TYR A 170 -11.34 -0.89 -4.29
N ILE A 171 -10.06 -1.25 -4.42
CA ILE A 171 -9.44 -2.27 -3.56
C ILE A 171 -8.80 -1.54 -2.39
N TYR A 172 -9.12 -1.97 -1.18
CA TYR A 172 -8.42 -1.61 0.03
C TYR A 172 -7.52 -2.78 0.45
N TYR A 173 -6.31 -2.49 0.90
CA TYR A 173 -5.62 -3.42 1.77
C TYR A 173 -4.76 -2.72 2.81
N GLU A 174 -4.53 -3.43 3.90
CA GLU A 174 -3.70 -3.00 5.02
C GLU A 174 -2.37 -3.77 4.98
N ILE A 175 -1.24 -3.08 5.14
CA ILE A 175 0.07 -3.69 5.36
C ILE A 175 0.58 -3.24 6.72
N ARG A 176 0.96 -4.20 7.58
CA ARG A 176 1.54 -3.92 8.91
C ARG A 176 3.06 -4.07 8.97
N ASP A 177 3.65 -4.65 7.92
CA ASP A 177 5.09 -4.80 7.76
C ASP A 177 5.53 -4.24 6.39
N PRO A 178 6.15 -3.05 6.36
CA PRO A 178 6.56 -2.37 5.13
C PRO A 178 7.79 -3.02 4.48
N THR A 179 8.44 -3.98 5.13
CA THR A 179 9.60 -4.69 4.59
C THR A 179 9.16 -5.75 3.58
N ILE A 180 8.12 -6.51 3.90
CA ILE A 180 7.59 -7.58 3.03
C ILE A 180 6.47 -7.09 2.08
N MET A 181 5.85 -5.95 2.40
CA MET A 181 4.76 -5.35 1.62
C MET A 181 3.61 -6.32 1.29
N LEU A 182 3.27 -7.19 2.26
CA LEU A 182 2.19 -8.15 2.13
C LEU A 182 0.92 -7.65 2.84
N PRO A 183 -0.24 -7.67 2.15
CA PRO A 183 -1.55 -7.41 2.76
C PRO A 183 -1.83 -8.31 3.96
N THR A 184 -2.17 -7.72 5.10
CA THR A 184 -2.72 -8.41 6.27
C THR A 184 -4.23 -8.47 6.28
N ASP A 185 -4.89 -7.50 5.63
CA ASP A 185 -6.33 -7.48 5.34
C ASP A 185 -6.53 -6.89 3.95
N ALA A 186 -7.56 -7.34 3.23
CA ALA A 186 -7.90 -6.85 1.91
C ALA A 186 -9.40 -6.90 1.68
N ILE A 187 -9.95 -5.83 1.10
CA ILE A 187 -11.37 -5.66 0.82
C ILE A 187 -11.52 -5.11 -0.59
N ILE A 188 -12.45 -5.65 -1.37
CA ILE A 188 -12.95 -4.98 -2.56
C ILE A 188 -14.26 -4.29 -2.20
N ARG A 189 -14.35 -2.99 -2.48
CA ARG A 189 -15.63 -2.32 -2.63
C ARG A 189 -15.94 -2.22 -4.10
N TYR A 190 -17.00 -2.89 -4.54
CA TYR A 190 -17.54 -2.75 -5.88
C TYR A 190 -18.94 -2.13 -5.76
N ARG A 191 -19.01 -0.82 -5.98
CA ARG A 191 -20.22 -0.01 -5.80
C ARG A 191 -20.66 -0.02 -4.32
N TRP A 192 -21.78 -0.69 -4.03
CA TRP A 192 -22.35 -0.82 -2.68
C TRP A 192 -21.95 -2.11 -1.96
N ASN A 193 -21.30 -3.05 -2.65
CA ASN A 193 -20.91 -4.33 -2.06
C ASN A 193 -19.45 -4.26 -1.61
N GLU A 194 -19.23 -4.56 -0.34
CA GLU A 194 -17.90 -4.77 0.23
C GLU A 194 -17.70 -6.26 0.51
N THR A 195 -16.53 -6.77 0.17
CA THR A 195 -16.22 -8.18 0.40
C THR A 195 -14.74 -8.35 0.71
N HIS A 196 -14.44 -9.13 1.74
CA HIS A 196 -13.06 -9.49 2.07
C HIS A 196 -12.46 -10.39 0.98
N MET A 197 -11.19 -10.18 0.72
CA MET A 197 -10.43 -10.96 -0.24
C MET A 197 -9.16 -11.48 0.41
N VAL A 198 -8.61 -12.55 -0.14
CA VAL A 198 -7.35 -13.13 0.29
C VAL A 198 -6.34 -13.03 -0.84
N LEU A 199 -5.13 -12.62 -0.53
CA LEU A 199 -4.03 -12.59 -1.50
C LEU A 199 -3.76 -14.02 -2.01
N VAL A 200 -3.71 -14.19 -3.32
CA VAL A 200 -3.27 -15.45 -3.92
C VAL A 200 -1.76 -15.39 -4.12
N ASP A 201 -1.00 -15.97 -3.19
CA ASP A 201 0.44 -16.14 -3.36
C ASP A 201 0.73 -17.41 -4.17
N ARG A 202 1.26 -17.24 -5.39
CA ARG A 202 1.68 -18.36 -6.26
C ARG A 202 3.19 -18.64 -6.21
N GLY A 203 3.93 -18.00 -5.29
CA GLY A 203 5.34 -18.30 -5.05
C GLY A 203 6.30 -17.83 -6.15
N ASN A 204 5.98 -16.72 -6.83
CA ASN A 204 6.87 -16.07 -7.82
C ASN A 204 7.64 -14.90 -7.21
#